data_AF-U3U839-F1
#
_entry.id   AF-U3U839-F1
#
_cell.length_a   1.000
_cell.length_b   1.000
_cell.length_c   1.000
_cell.angle_alpha   90.00
_cell.angle_beta   90.00
_cell.angle_gamma   90.00
#
_symmetry.space_group_name_H-M   'P 1'
#
loop_
_entity.id
_entity.type
_entity.pdbx_description
1 polymer ?
#
loop_
_entity_poly.entity_id
_entity_poly.type
_entity_poly.pdbx_seq_one_letter_code
_entity_poly.pdbx_strand_id
1 'polypeptide(L)'
;MNDTDRAYFGRGGQEQDSVGFLDEKTRAIFGRSYAAEPEQLIKQLAQDEAIAKADTLLLTIPNQLGVDYCAHVIDSILTHVAPELGWR
;
A
#
# COMPACT_ATOMS: atom_id res chain seq x y z
N MET A 1 0.44 -11.13 -7.75
CA MET A 1 -0.94 -10.58 -7.68
C MET A 1 -1.88 -11.44 -8.51
N ASN A 2 -3.09 -11.71 -8.00
CA ASN A 2 -4.12 -12.53 -8.65
C ASN A 2 -5.50 -11.83 -8.68
N ASP A 3 -6.50 -12.47 -9.30
CA ASP A 3 -7.85 -11.90 -9.47
C ASP A 3 -8.57 -11.59 -8.15
N THR A 4 -8.22 -12.28 -7.07
CA THR A 4 -8.79 -12.03 -5.74
C THR A 4 -8.29 -10.69 -5.18
N ASP A 5 -7.02 -10.37 -5.37
CA ASP A 5 -6.43 -9.08 -4.99
C ASP A 5 -7.15 -7.92 -5.71
N ARG A 6 -7.45 -8.10 -6.99
CA ARG A 6 -8.18 -7.11 -7.80
C ARG A 6 -9.63 -6.93 -7.35
N ALA A 7 -10.31 -8.00 -6.93
CA ALA A 7 -11.69 -7.94 -6.47
C ALA A 7 -11.84 -7.16 -5.15
N TYR A 8 -10.87 -7.30 -4.23
CA TYR A 8 -10.90 -6.63 -2.93
C TYR A 8 -10.35 -5.21 -2.95
N PHE A 9 -9.26 -4.96 -3.68
CA PHE A 9 -8.54 -3.68 -3.61
C PHE A 9 -8.54 -2.91 -4.93
N GLY A 10 -8.64 -3.58 -6.08
CA GLY A 10 -8.50 -2.95 -7.41
C GLY A 10 -9.61 -1.98 -7.84
N ARG A 11 -10.58 -1.67 -6.97
CA ARG A 11 -11.66 -0.70 -7.23
C ARG A 11 -11.42 0.68 -6.60
N GLY A 12 -10.31 0.89 -5.89
CA GLY A 12 -9.99 2.18 -5.26
C GLY A 12 -9.53 3.22 -6.28
N GLY A 13 -10.41 4.15 -6.64
CA GLY A 13 -10.04 5.36 -7.37
C GLY A 13 -9.14 6.27 -6.52
N GLN A 14 -8.33 7.11 -7.17
CA GLN A 14 -7.45 8.09 -6.52
C GLN A 14 -8.24 8.97 -5.54
N GLU A 15 -8.20 8.65 -4.26
CA GLU A 15 -8.72 9.51 -3.20
C GLU A 15 -7.67 10.54 -2.81
N GLN A 16 -8.12 11.79 -2.62
CA GLN A 16 -7.30 12.91 -2.20
C GLN A 16 -6.78 12.71 -0.77
N ASP A 17 -5.65 13.34 -0.46
CA ASP A 17 -5.10 13.30 0.90
C ASP A 17 -6.14 13.80 1.91
N SER A 18 -6.39 12.99 2.93
CA SER A 18 -7.29 13.30 4.04
C SER A 18 -6.50 13.39 5.34
N VAL A 19 -6.90 14.27 6.24
CA VAL A 19 -6.27 14.39 7.56
C VAL A 19 -7.18 13.73 8.57
N GLY A 20 -6.65 12.78 9.34
CA GLY A 20 -7.38 12.18 10.45
C GLY A 20 -6.44 11.80 11.60
N PHE A 21 -6.95 10.99 12.51
CA PHE A 21 -6.23 10.64 13.73
C PHE A 21 -6.16 9.11 13.84
N LEU A 22 -4.94 8.58 14.04
CA LEU A 22 -4.72 7.14 14.31
C LEU A 22 -5.07 6.80 15.77
N ASP A 23 -4.91 7.76 16.68
CA ASP A 23 -5.32 7.70 18.09
C ASP A 23 -5.61 9.14 18.61
N GLU A 24 -6.00 9.30 19.88
CA GLU A 24 -6.35 10.61 20.49
C GLU A 24 -5.26 11.69 20.37
N LYS A 25 -4.00 11.33 20.09
CA LYS A 25 -2.84 12.23 20.06
C LYS A 25 -2.08 12.21 18.73
N THR A 26 -2.26 11.19 17.91
CA THR A 26 -1.48 10.98 16.67
C THR A 26 -2.28 11.45 15.47
N ARG A 27 -1.96 12.65 14.99
CA ARG A 27 -2.48 13.20 13.72
C ARG A 27 -1.78 12.50 12.55
N ALA A 28 -2.54 11.79 11.74
CA ALA A 28 -2.08 11.10 10.55
C ALA A 28 -2.58 11.82 9.29
N ILE A 29 -1.70 12.01 8.33
CA ILE A 29 -2.10 12.38 6.97
C ILE A 29 -2.38 11.05 6.27
N PHE A 30 -3.64 10.77 6.01
CA PHE A 30 -4.07 9.70 5.12
C PHE A 30 -3.79 10.16 3.71
N GLY A 31 -2.63 9.75 3.19
CA GLY A 31 -2.25 10.05 1.82
C GLY A 31 -3.15 9.34 0.79
N ARG A 32 -2.79 9.51 -0.48
CA ARG A 32 -3.44 8.85 -1.60
C ARG A 32 -3.57 7.34 -1.40
N SER A 33 -4.77 6.83 -1.71
CA SER A 33 -5.00 5.39 -1.83
C SER A 33 -4.39 4.87 -3.14
N TYR A 34 -3.47 3.92 -3.02
CA TYR A 34 -2.85 3.24 -4.15
C TYR A 34 -3.35 1.80 -4.25
N ALA A 35 -4.10 1.50 -5.31
CA ALA A 35 -4.56 0.14 -5.59
C ALA A 35 -4.49 -0.14 -7.09
N ALA A 36 -3.50 -0.93 -7.48
CA ALA A 36 -3.26 -1.29 -8.87
C ALA A 36 -2.47 -2.61 -8.94
N GLU A 37 -2.36 -3.16 -10.16
CA GLU A 37 -1.43 -4.25 -10.46
C GLU A 37 0.03 -3.83 -10.18
N PRO A 38 0.96 -4.77 -9.94
CA PRO A 38 2.27 -4.45 -9.36
C PRO A 38 3.04 -3.39 -10.17
N GLU A 39 3.08 -3.54 -11.49
CA GLU A 39 3.79 -2.63 -12.41
C GLU A 39 3.24 -1.19 -12.35
N GLN A 40 1.92 -1.06 -12.24
CA GLN A 40 1.27 0.24 -12.15
C GLN A 40 1.41 0.83 -10.75
N LEU A 41 1.34 0.00 -9.72
CA LEU A 41 1.55 0.38 -8.33
C LEU A 41 2.97 0.91 -8.13
N ILE A 42 3.99 0.22 -8.64
CA ILE A 42 5.40 0.67 -8.60
C ILE A 42 5.55 2.04 -9.23
N LYS A 43 4.97 2.27 -10.42
CA LYS A 43 5.02 3.59 -11.08
C LYS A 43 4.39 4.68 -10.24
N GLN A 44 3.25 4.40 -9.60
CA GLN A 44 2.57 5.36 -8.75
C GLN A 44 3.37 5.67 -7.48
N LEU A 45 3.89 4.65 -6.81
CA LEU A 45 4.68 4.80 -5.58
C LEU A 45 6.04 5.47 -5.84
N ALA A 46 6.69 5.16 -6.98
CA ALA A 46 7.96 5.78 -7.39
C ALA A 46 7.82 7.29 -7.68
N GLN A 47 6.62 7.75 -8.02
CA GLN A 47 6.33 9.17 -8.30
C GLN A 47 5.90 9.93 -7.04
N ASP A 48 5.71 9.25 -5.91
CA ASP A 48 5.28 9.88 -4.67
C ASP A 48 6.49 10.39 -3.88
N GLU A 49 6.59 11.72 -3.77
CA GLU A 49 7.68 12.39 -3.07
C GLU A 49 7.69 12.09 -1.56
N ALA A 50 6.52 11.89 -0.94
CA ALA A 50 6.44 11.56 0.48
C ALA A 50 6.98 10.16 0.74
N ILE A 51 6.68 9.21 -0.15
CA ILE A 51 7.22 7.85 -0.10
C ILE A 51 8.74 7.86 -0.33
N ALA A 52 9.20 8.58 -1.35
CA ALA A 52 10.63 8.66 -1.67
C ALA A 52 11.48 9.27 -0.54
N LYS A 53 10.89 10.14 0.29
CA LYS A 53 11.56 10.79 1.43
C LYS A 53 11.37 10.05 2.76
N ALA A 54 10.53 9.02 2.80
CA ALA A 54 10.25 8.31 4.04
C ALA A 54 11.39 7.37 4.42
N ASP A 55 11.86 7.46 5.68
CA ASP A 55 12.79 6.48 6.25
C ASP A 55 12.10 5.16 6.62
N THR A 56 10.77 5.18 6.76
CA THR A 56 9.97 4.03 7.17
C THR A 56 8.57 4.09 6.56
N LEU A 57 8.11 2.97 6.03
CA LEU A 57 6.74 2.78 5.56
C LEU A 57 6.03 1.77 6.45
N LEU A 58 4.82 2.10 6.90
CA LEU A 58 3.96 1.19 7.64
C LEU A 58 2.87 0.65 6.71
N LEU A 59 2.84 -0.66 6.53
CA LEU A 59 1.81 -1.33 5.74
C LEU A 59 0.75 -1.95 6.65
N THR A 60 -0.49 -1.51 6.51
CA THR A 60 -1.63 -2.07 7.24
C THR A 60 -2.38 -3.08 6.37
N ILE A 61 -2.35 -4.36 6.74
CA ILE A 61 -3.05 -5.41 6.02
C ILE A 61 -4.24 -5.89 6.86
N PRO A 62 -5.49 -5.68 6.39
CA PRO A 62 -6.66 -6.16 7.10
C PRO A 62 -6.69 -7.69 7.12
N ASN A 63 -6.88 -8.29 8.30
CA ASN A 63 -6.82 -9.75 8.47
C ASN A 63 -8.15 -10.48 8.21
N GLN A 64 -9.17 -9.79 7.71
CA GLN A 64 -10.51 -10.33 7.49
C GLN A 64 -10.53 -11.54 6.54
N LEU A 65 -9.49 -11.65 5.71
CA LEU A 65 -9.29 -12.72 4.73
C LEU A 65 -8.39 -13.86 5.23
N GLY A 66 -7.96 -13.80 6.50
CA GLY A 66 -7.14 -14.83 7.15
C GLY A 66 -5.63 -14.63 6.99
N VAL A 67 -4.87 -15.39 7.79
CA VAL A 67 -3.41 -15.27 7.90
C VAL A 67 -2.72 -15.60 6.57
N ASP A 68 -3.16 -16.65 5.88
CA ASP A 68 -2.56 -17.08 4.61
C ASP A 68 -2.66 -15.98 3.54
N TYR A 69 -3.79 -15.28 3.48
CA TYR A 69 -3.96 -14.16 2.58
C TYR A 69 -3.08 -12.98 2.97
N CYS A 70 -2.98 -12.66 4.27
CA CYS A 70 -2.05 -11.62 4.73
C CYS A 70 -0.61 -11.94 4.36
N ALA A 71 -0.17 -13.20 4.52
CA ALA A 71 1.17 -13.64 4.14
C ALA A 71 1.39 -13.51 2.62
N HIS A 72 0.41 -13.91 1.80
CA HIS A 72 0.44 -13.73 0.34
C HIS A 72 0.59 -12.26 -0.08
N VAL A 73 -0.10 -11.34 0.59
CA VAL A 73 0.00 -9.90 0.31
C VAL A 73 1.39 -9.36 0.65
N ILE A 74 1.94 -9.73 1.82
CA ILE A 74 3.30 -9.34 2.22
C ILE A 74 4.31 -9.88 1.21
N ASP A 75 4.21 -11.17 0.87
CA ASP A 75 5.09 -11.82 -0.11
C ASP A 75 5.01 -11.14 -1.48
N SER A 76 3.80 -10.82 -1.96
CA SER A 76 3.60 -10.10 -3.22
C SER A 76 4.27 -8.72 -3.23
N ILE A 77 4.25 -7.99 -2.11
CA ILE A 77 4.92 -6.68 -2.02
C ILE A 77 6.43 -6.86 -2.00
N LEU A 78 6.96 -7.80 -1.22
CA LEU A 78 8.40 -8.04 -1.11
C LEU A 78 9.01 -8.59 -2.41
N THR A 79 8.23 -9.36 -3.18
CA THR A 79 8.72 -10.00 -4.41
C THR A 79 8.55 -9.13 -5.65
N HIS A 80 7.49 -8.34 -5.72
CA HIS A 80 7.16 -7.57 -6.93
C HIS A 80 7.39 -6.07 -6.80
N VAL A 81 7.20 -5.48 -5.62
CA VAL A 81 7.18 -4.02 -5.45
C VAL A 81 8.46 -3.50 -4.81
N ALA A 82 8.87 -4.09 -3.69
CA ALA A 82 10.03 -3.66 -2.93
C ALA A 82 11.34 -3.59 -3.75
N PRO A 83 11.67 -4.59 -4.60
CA PRO A 83 12.93 -4.58 -5.35
C PRO A 83 13.03 -3.41 -6.34
N GLU A 84 11.91 -3.10 -7.01
CA GLU A 84 11.84 -2.04 -8.02
C GLU A 84 11.88 -0.63 -7.39
N LEU A 85 11.52 -0.51 -6.12
CA LEU A 85 11.59 0.73 -5.35
C LEU A 85 12.84 0.82 -4.45
N GLY A 86 13.72 -0.19 -4.49
CA GLY A 86 14.95 -0.25 -3.70
C GLY A 86 14.72 -0.47 -2.20
N TRP A 87 13.57 -0.98 -1.82
CA TRP A 87 13.24 -1.32 -0.44
C TRP A 87 13.87 -2.67 -0.07
N ARG A 88 14.26 -2.82 1.21
CA ARG A 88 14.94 -4.02 1.74
C ARG A 88 14.01 -4.87 2.59
#